data_AF-A0AB32XAT1-F1
#
_entry.id   AF-A0AB32XAT1-F1
#
_cell.length_a   1.000
_cell.length_b   1.000
_cell.length_c   1.000
_cell.angle_alpha   90.00
_cell.angle_beta   90.00
_cell.angle_gamma   90.00
#
_symmetry.space_group_name_H-M   'P 1'
#
loop_
_entity.id
_entity.type
_entity.pdbx_description
1 polymer ?
#
loop_
_entity_poly.entity_id
_entity_poly.type
_entity_poly.pdbx_seq_one_letter_code
_entity_poly.pdbx_strand_id
1 'polypeptide(L)'
;MDQEIKNEKKKYSFEEKVEAYKKVYKSNLDHLNLRNQMNIKAFGLLFIFMIILLIITVIAYAWQNKAAPSITYTTLLWILICVFSILTILSLYLLILFFIEYSLIKKIGLKKSEQEIEASIRKFVKFGFKKYPKKQMEMLEKF
;
A
#
# COMPACT_ATOMS: atom_id res chain seq x y z
N MET A 1 -42.42 13.36 -0.78
CA MET A 1 -41.35 13.25 0.24
C MET A 1 -40.24 12.46 -0.41
N ASP A 2 -39.60 13.10 -1.39
CA ASP A 2 -38.63 12.46 -2.26
C ASP A 2 -37.34 12.29 -1.47
N GLN A 3 -36.98 11.03 -1.26
CA GLN A 3 -35.65 10.66 -0.81
C GLN A 3 -34.67 11.17 -1.87
N GLU A 4 -34.17 12.39 -1.68
CA GLU A 4 -32.86 12.78 -2.16
C GLU A 4 -31.85 11.87 -1.47
N ILE A 5 -31.69 10.68 -2.06
CA ILE A 5 -30.50 9.85 -1.93
C ILE A 5 -29.38 10.77 -2.38
N LYS A 6 -28.78 11.48 -1.42
CA LYS A 6 -27.51 12.18 -1.55
C LYS A 6 -26.50 11.11 -1.95
N ASN A 7 -26.40 10.91 -3.25
CA ASN A 7 -25.25 10.37 -3.94
C ASN A 7 -24.06 11.19 -3.43
N GLU A 8 -23.32 10.69 -2.45
CA GLU A 8 -22.00 11.19 -2.09
C GLU A 8 -21.10 10.99 -3.31
N LYS A 9 -21.21 11.89 -4.28
CA LYS A 9 -20.38 11.95 -5.46
C LYS A 9 -18.94 12.01 -4.97
N LYS A 10 -18.12 11.03 -5.38
CA LYS A 10 -16.67 11.07 -5.24
C LYS A 10 -16.21 12.48 -5.63
N LYS A 11 -15.72 13.26 -4.65
CA LYS A 11 -15.37 14.69 -4.80
C LYS A 11 -14.41 14.97 -5.97
N TYR A 12 -13.69 13.97 -6.46
CA TYR A 12 -12.82 14.04 -7.63
C TYR A 12 -12.94 12.79 -8.50
N SER A 13 -12.99 12.99 -9.82
CA SER A 13 -12.98 11.98 -10.86
C SER A 13 -11.64 11.24 -10.94
N PHE A 14 -11.60 10.13 -11.69
CA PHE A 14 -10.36 9.39 -11.91
C PHE A 14 -9.32 10.22 -12.67
N GLU A 15 -9.74 10.95 -13.70
CA GLU A 15 -8.86 11.78 -14.52
C GLU A 15 -8.27 12.94 -13.71
N GLU A 16 -9.08 13.60 -12.87
CA GLU A 16 -8.59 14.66 -11.97
C GLU A 16 -7.51 14.16 -11.00
N LYS A 17 -7.64 12.91 -10.53
CA LYS A 17 -6.61 12.29 -9.69
C LYS A 17 -5.33 12.03 -10.50
N VAL A 18 -5.45 11.50 -11.71
CA VAL A 18 -4.30 11.23 -12.59
C VAL A 18 -3.53 12.52 -12.87
N GLU A 19 -4.23 13.60 -13.22
CA GLU A 19 -3.61 14.89 -13.48
C GLU A 19 -2.93 15.49 -12.23
N ALA A 20 -3.60 15.42 -11.06
CA ALA A 20 -3.02 15.88 -9.81
C ALA A 20 -1.73 15.10 -9.45
N TYR A 21 -1.75 13.78 -9.58
CA TYR A 21 -0.54 12.98 -9.36
C TYR A 21 0.55 13.32 -10.40
N LYS A 22 0.21 13.59 -11.67
CA LYS A 22 1.20 14.04 -12.68
C LYS A 22 1.92 15.32 -12.23
N LYS A 23 1.19 16.30 -11.70
CA LYS A 23 1.75 17.55 -11.15
C LYS A 23 2.64 17.31 -9.92
N VAL A 24 2.19 16.47 -8.99
CA VAL A 24 2.93 16.12 -7.76
C VAL A 24 4.24 15.40 -8.05
N TYR A 25 4.24 14.43 -8.97
CA TYR A 25 5.48 13.70 -9.30
C TYR A 25 6.48 14.55 -10.09
N LYS A 26 6.04 15.48 -10.94
CA LYS A 26 6.95 16.37 -11.68
C LYS A 26 7.66 17.38 -10.77
N SER A 27 6.99 17.85 -9.72
CA SER A 27 7.47 18.90 -8.83
C SER A 27 8.30 18.40 -7.65
N ASN A 28 7.99 17.20 -7.12
CA ASN A 28 8.58 16.69 -5.88
C ASN A 28 9.24 15.31 -6.04
N LEU A 29 9.80 15.02 -7.22
CA LEU A 29 10.26 13.67 -7.58
C LEU A 29 11.27 13.09 -6.58
N ASP A 30 12.27 13.87 -6.17
CA ASP A 30 13.35 13.41 -5.28
C ASP A 30 12.83 13.10 -3.87
N HIS A 31 11.97 13.96 -3.33
CA HIS A 31 11.33 13.74 -2.04
C HIS A 31 10.45 12.47 -2.06
N LEU A 32 9.68 12.28 -3.13
CA LEU A 32 8.85 11.09 -3.31
C LEU A 32 9.69 9.82 -3.47
N ASN A 33 10.83 9.91 -4.18
CA ASN A 33 11.77 8.80 -4.32
C ASN A 33 12.32 8.36 -2.96
N LEU A 34 12.83 9.31 -2.17
CA LEU A 34 13.42 9.02 -0.86
C LEU A 34 12.38 8.44 0.10
N ARG A 35 11.19 9.06 0.17
CA ARG A 35 10.07 8.55 0.97
C ARG A 35 9.66 7.15 0.54
N ASN A 36 9.55 6.88 -0.76
CA ASN A 36 9.14 5.58 -1.25
C ASN A 36 10.20 4.50 -0.96
N GLN A 37 11.49 4.81 -1.09
CA GLN A 37 12.56 3.89 -0.70
C GLN A 37 12.55 3.59 0.81
N MET A 38 12.30 4.59 1.65
CA MET A 38 12.12 4.37 3.10
C MET A 38 10.94 3.44 3.39
N ASN A 39 9.80 3.67 2.72
CA ASN A 39 8.62 2.81 2.87
C ASN A 39 8.90 1.36 2.44
N ILE A 40 9.57 1.14 1.30
CA ILE A 40 9.95 -0.20 0.84
C ILE A 40 10.81 -0.91 1.88
N LYS A 41 11.82 -0.22 2.45
CA LYS A 41 12.67 -0.80 3.49
C LYS A 41 11.89 -1.14 4.76
N ALA A 42 11.08 -0.20 5.25
CA ALA A 42 10.31 -0.38 6.48
C ALA A 42 9.27 -1.50 6.36
N PHE A 43 8.47 -1.48 5.29
CA PHE A 43 7.46 -2.52 5.07
C PHE A 43 8.07 -3.85 4.62
N GLY A 44 9.25 -3.82 3.99
CA GLY A 44 10.02 -5.02 3.66
C GLY A 44 10.49 -5.74 4.92
N LEU A 45 11.04 -4.99 5.88
CA LEU A 45 11.42 -5.52 7.18
C LEU A 45 10.20 -6.05 7.95
N LEU A 46 9.09 -5.29 7.96
CA LEU A 46 7.84 -5.72 8.59
C LEU A 46 7.32 -7.03 8.01
N PHE A 47 7.33 -7.16 6.68
CA PHE A 47 6.88 -8.37 5.99
C PHE A 47 7.73 -9.60 6.36
N ILE A 48 9.06 -9.47 6.34
CA ILE A 48 9.98 -10.54 6.75
C ILE A 48 9.72 -10.91 8.22
N PHE A 49 9.55 -9.93 9.10
CA PHE A 49 9.26 -10.17 10.51
C PHE A 49 7.93 -10.91 10.71
N MET A 50 6.88 -10.56 9.97
CA MET A 50 5.60 -11.27 10.03
C MET A 50 5.68 -12.72 9.53
N ILE A 51 6.49 -12.98 8.49
CA ILE A 51 6.77 -14.35 8.04
C ILE A 51 7.45 -15.16 9.15
N ILE A 52 8.46 -14.59 9.81
CA ILE A 52 9.17 -15.28 10.90
C ILE A 52 8.20 -15.61 12.04
N LEU A 53 7.36 -14.65 12.47
CA LEU A 53 6.35 -14.88 13.50
C LEU A 53 5.35 -15.96 13.09
N LEU A 54 4.90 -15.97 11.84
CA LEU A 54 3.99 -16.99 11.32
C LEU A 54 4.63 -18.38 11.38
N ILE A 55 5.88 -18.52 10.92
CA ILE A 55 6.63 -19.79 10.96
C ILE A 55 6.78 -20.28 12.41
N ILE A 56 7.22 -19.42 13.33
CA ILE A 56 7.38 -19.78 14.75
C ILE A 56 6.04 -20.24 15.34
N THR A 57 4.95 -19.53 15.04
CA THR A 57 3.62 -19.86 15.57
C THR A 57 3.11 -21.20 15.01
N VAL A 58 3.35 -21.49 13.73
CA VAL A 58 3.01 -22.78 13.11
C VAL A 58 3.82 -23.93 13.74
N ILE A 59 5.11 -23.71 13.99
CA ILE A 59 5.96 -24.71 14.67
C ILE A 59 5.45 -24.95 16.10
N ALA A 60 5.15 -23.88 16.84
CA ALA A 60 4.60 -23.97 18.20
C ALA A 60 3.26 -24.73 18.21
N TYR A 61 2.39 -24.46 17.24
CA TYR A 61 1.13 -25.18 17.05
C TYR A 61 1.35 -26.68 16.82
N ALA A 62 2.26 -27.03 15.90
CA ALA A 62 2.59 -28.43 15.61
C ALA A 62 3.18 -29.16 16.83
N TRP A 63 4.00 -28.48 17.63
CA TRP A 63 4.58 -29.06 18.85
C TRP A 63 3.50 -29.24 19.93
N GLN A 64 2.67 -28.23 20.18
CA GLN A 64 1.58 -28.31 21.18
C GLN A 64 0.65 -29.49 20.89
N ASN A 65 0.31 -29.70 19.61
CA ASN A 65 -0.58 -30.78 19.19
C ASN A 65 0.03 -32.18 19.42
N LYS A 66 1.36 -32.30 19.45
CA LYS A 66 2.07 -33.56 19.74
C LYS A 66 2.25 -33.84 21.23
N ALA A 67 2.50 -32.80 22.04
CA ALA A 67 2.90 -32.97 23.44
C ALA A 67 1.70 -33.20 24.37
N ALA A 68 0.69 -32.34 24.31
CA ALA A 68 -0.58 -32.46 25.01
C ALA A 68 -1.50 -31.33 24.52
N PRO A 69 -2.54 -31.62 23.72
CA PRO A 69 -3.40 -30.59 23.18
C PRO A 69 -4.21 -29.95 24.32
N SER A 70 -3.99 -28.66 24.53
CA SER A 70 -4.85 -27.83 25.38
C SER A 70 -5.74 -26.98 24.48
N ILE A 71 -7.05 -27.00 24.74
CA ILE A 71 -8.03 -26.26 23.94
C ILE A 71 -7.70 -24.76 23.92
N THR A 72 -7.35 -24.18 25.07
CA THR A 72 -7.04 -22.74 25.21
C THR A 72 -5.79 -22.34 24.42
N TYR A 73 -4.68 -23.06 24.58
CA TYR A 73 -3.44 -22.75 23.86
C TYR A 73 -3.57 -23.02 22.36
N THR A 74 -4.24 -24.10 21.97
CA THR A 74 -4.53 -24.43 20.56
C THR A 74 -5.36 -23.34 19.89
N THR A 75 -6.38 -22.81 20.58
CA THR A 75 -7.23 -21.72 20.08
C THR A 75 -6.45 -20.42 19.91
N LEU A 76 -5.62 -20.07 20.91
CA LEU A 76 -4.77 -18.88 20.85
C LEU A 76 -3.79 -18.95 19.66
N LEU A 77 -3.12 -20.09 19.46
CA LEU A 77 -2.19 -20.29 18.35
C LEU A 77 -2.88 -20.18 16.99
N TRP A 78 -4.10 -20.71 16.86
CA TRP A 78 -4.90 -20.53 15.65
C TRP A 78 -5.25 -19.07 15.38
N ILE A 79 -5.66 -18.32 16.41
CA ILE A 79 -5.95 -16.88 16.28
C ILE A 79 -4.68 -16.13 15.84
N LEU A 80 -3.54 -16.42 16.44
CA LEU A 80 -2.25 -15.82 16.07
C LEU A 80 -1.86 -16.13 14.62
N ILE A 81 -2.03 -17.38 14.17
CA ILE A 81 -1.81 -17.78 12.78
C ILE A 81 -2.69 -16.95 11.84
N CYS A 82 -3.98 -16.81 12.14
CA CYS A 82 -4.91 -16.01 11.34
C CYS A 82 -4.49 -14.54 11.30
N VAL A 83 -4.17 -13.94 12.45
CA VAL A 83 -3.76 -12.53 12.54
C VAL A 83 -2.45 -12.27 11.79
N PHE A 84 -1.43 -13.09 12.00
CA PHE A 84 -0.14 -12.94 11.31
C PHE A 84 -0.28 -13.20 9.80
N SER A 85 -1.15 -14.11 9.38
CA SER A 85 -1.45 -14.32 7.96
C SER A 85 -2.08 -13.07 7.33
N ILE A 86 -3.07 -12.46 7.99
CA ILE A 86 -3.71 -11.22 7.52
C ILE A 86 -2.69 -10.08 7.43
N LEU A 87 -1.86 -9.89 8.46
CA LEU A 87 -0.83 -8.85 8.48
C LEU A 87 0.25 -9.09 7.41
N THR A 88 0.59 -10.35 7.13
CA THR A 88 1.52 -10.72 6.06
C THR A 88 0.94 -10.36 4.68
N ILE A 89 -0.34 -10.66 4.44
CA ILE A 89 -1.02 -10.32 3.19
C ILE A 89 -1.12 -8.80 3.01
N LEU A 90 -1.48 -8.07 4.07
CA LEU A 90 -1.58 -6.61 4.03
C LEU A 90 -0.22 -5.94 3.79
N SER A 91 0.83 -6.40 4.46
CA SER A 91 2.19 -5.87 4.25
C SER A 91 2.71 -6.18 2.83
N LEU A 92 2.42 -7.36 2.29
CA LEU A 92 2.72 -7.70 0.89
C LEU A 92 1.97 -6.79 -0.09
N TYR A 93 0.67 -6.55 0.13
CA TYR A 93 -0.13 -5.65 -0.70
C TYR A 93 0.46 -4.23 -0.72
N LEU A 94 0.84 -3.69 0.45
CA LEU A 94 1.47 -2.37 0.55
C LEU A 94 2.84 -2.35 -0.13
N LEU A 95 3.66 -3.39 0.03
CA LEU A 95 4.93 -3.53 -0.68
C LEU A 95 4.75 -3.48 -2.19
N ILE A 96 3.78 -4.22 -2.74
CA ILE A 96 3.48 -4.20 -4.17
C ILE A 96 3.13 -2.78 -4.63
N LEU A 97 2.30 -2.04 -3.87
CA LEU A 97 1.99 -0.65 -4.18
C LEU A 97 3.23 0.26 -4.17
N PHE A 98 4.14 0.10 -3.21
CA PHE A 98 5.38 0.88 -3.17
C PHE A 98 6.33 0.52 -4.32
N PHE A 99 6.36 -0.73 -4.78
CA PHE A 99 7.12 -1.11 -5.98
C PHE A 99 6.53 -0.51 -7.25
N ILE A 100 5.19 -0.45 -7.37
CA ILE A 100 4.52 0.24 -8.49
C ILE A 100 4.86 1.75 -8.45
N GLU A 101 4.81 2.37 -7.27
CA GLU A 101 5.19 3.77 -7.04
C GLU A 101 6.66 4.02 -7.39
N TYR A 102 7.56 3.11 -7.03
CA TYR A 102 8.97 3.18 -7.37
C TYR A 102 9.21 3.13 -8.89
N SER A 103 8.54 2.19 -9.56
CA SER A 103 8.60 2.05 -11.02
C SER A 103 8.15 3.34 -11.72
N LEU A 104 7.09 3.98 -11.20
CA LEU A 104 6.61 5.26 -11.68
C LEU A 104 7.65 6.36 -11.55
N ILE A 105 8.21 6.53 -10.34
CA ILE A 105 9.24 7.53 -10.03
C ILE A 105 10.45 7.36 -10.95
N LYS A 106 10.91 6.12 -11.14
CA LYS A 106 12.04 5.80 -12.03
C LYS A 106 11.75 6.17 -13.48
N LYS A 107 10.54 5.89 -13.99
CA LYS A 107 10.15 6.28 -15.36
C LYS A 107 10.14 7.80 -15.56
N ILE A 108 9.68 8.55 -14.56
CA ILE A 108 9.64 10.01 -14.61
C ILE A 108 11.08 10.57 -14.57
N GLY A 109 11.94 10.04 -13.69
CA GLY A 109 13.34 10.45 -13.61
C GLY A 109 14.17 10.15 -14.87
N LEU A 110 13.81 9.10 -15.61
CA LEU A 110 14.44 8.73 -16.89
C LEU A 110 13.93 9.55 -18.10
N LYS A 111 13.14 10.61 -17.89
CA LYS A 111 12.58 11.46 -18.95
C LYS A 111 11.86 10.67 -20.06
N LYS A 112 11.16 9.59 -19.69
CA LYS A 112 10.31 8.83 -20.61
C LYS A 112 9.19 9.71 -21.19
N SER A 113 8.63 9.30 -22.32
CA SER A 113 7.55 10.04 -23.00
C SER A 113 6.37 10.32 -22.07
N GLU A 114 5.68 11.45 -22.26
CA GLU A 114 4.54 11.83 -21.40
C GLU A 114 3.43 10.77 -21.36
N GLN A 115 3.21 10.08 -22.48
CA GLN A 115 2.23 9.00 -22.59
C GLN A 115 2.59 7.79 -21.71
N GLU A 116 3.87 7.41 -21.65
CA GLU A 116 4.33 6.31 -20.79
C GLU A 116 4.20 6.65 -19.30
N ILE A 117 4.46 7.91 -18.94
CA ILE A 117 4.29 8.43 -17.59
C ILE A 117 2.81 8.39 -17.21
N GLU A 118 1.94 8.94 -18.04
CA GLU A 118 0.50 8.97 -17.79
C GLU A 118 -0.10 7.57 -17.65
N ALA A 119 0.25 6.64 -18.55
CA ALA A 119 -0.19 5.25 -18.47
C ALA A 119 0.23 4.59 -17.14
N SER A 120 1.42 4.93 -16.64
CA SER A 120 1.92 4.43 -15.36
C SER A 120 1.19 5.07 -14.18
N ILE A 121 0.86 6.37 -14.24
CA ILE A 121 0.07 7.07 -13.21
C ILE A 121 -1.34 6.49 -13.17
N ARG A 122 -1.98 6.27 -14.32
CA ARG A 122 -3.29 5.62 -14.41
C ARG A 122 -3.29 4.25 -13.73
N LYS A 123 -2.28 3.42 -13.98
CA LYS A 123 -2.11 2.13 -13.28
C LYS A 123 -1.97 2.33 -11.77
N PHE A 124 -1.14 3.26 -11.32
CA PHE A 124 -0.94 3.55 -9.90
C PHE A 124 -2.22 4.04 -9.20
N VAL A 125 -2.97 4.96 -9.79
CA VAL A 125 -4.24 5.47 -9.25
C VAL A 125 -5.30 4.37 -9.20
N LYS A 126 -5.35 3.51 -10.23
CA LYS A 126 -6.29 2.39 -10.33
C LYS A 126 -5.98 1.29 -9.30
N PHE A 127 -4.73 0.84 -9.19
CA PHE A 127 -4.34 -0.25 -8.29
C PHE A 127 -4.32 0.14 -6.81
N GLY A 128 -3.91 1.37 -6.50
CA GLY A 128 -3.82 1.83 -5.11
C GLY A 128 -5.10 2.45 -4.56
N PHE A 129 -6.19 2.50 -5.33
CA PHE A 129 -7.40 3.30 -5.02
C PHE A 129 -7.05 4.69 -4.48
N LYS A 130 -5.98 5.30 -5.01
CA LYS A 130 -5.34 6.43 -4.36
C LYS A 130 -6.34 7.58 -4.21
N LYS A 131 -6.39 8.15 -3.01
CA LYS A 131 -7.15 9.38 -2.74
C LYS A 131 -6.49 10.54 -3.49
N TYR A 132 -7.27 11.59 -3.75
CA TYR A 132 -6.75 12.81 -4.35
C TYR A 132 -5.65 13.40 -3.44
N PRO A 133 -4.47 13.77 -3.96
CA PRO A 133 -3.33 14.21 -3.16
C PRO A 133 -3.48 15.68 -2.70
N LYS A 134 -4.55 15.99 -1.93
CA LYS A 134 -4.91 17.37 -1.56
C LYS A 134 -3.75 18.12 -0.90
N LYS A 135 -3.14 17.54 0.13
CA LYS A 135 -2.04 18.17 0.86
C LYS A 135 -0.86 18.49 -0.04
N GLN A 136 -0.54 17.59 -0.99
CA GLN A 136 0.56 17.82 -1.93
C GLN A 136 0.21 18.89 -2.96
N MET A 137 -1.03 18.93 -3.44
CA MET A 137 -1.50 19.99 -4.34
C MET A 137 -1.54 21.36 -3.65
N GLU A 138 -2.04 21.43 -2.41
CA GLU A 138 -2.04 22.66 -1.60
C GLU A 138 -0.63 23.18 -1.32
N MET A 139 0.36 22.28 -1.16
CA MET A 139 1.76 22.68 -1.06
C MET A 139 2.28 23.26 -2.37
N LEU A 140 1.87 22.73 -3.53
CA LEU A 140 2.28 23.24 -4.83
C LEU A 140 1.67 24.58 -5.21
N GLU A 141 0.49 24.91 -4.69
CA GLU A 141 -0.18 26.19 -4.94
C GLU A 141 0.36 27.33 -4.06
N LYS A 142 1.13 26.99 -3.00
CA LYS A 142 1.74 27.96 -2.08
C LYS A 142 3.16 28.39 -2.48
N PHE A 143 3.72 27.80 -3.52
CA PHE A 143 5.05 28.11 -4.08
C PHE A 143 4.92 28.43 -5.57
#